data_AF-W6QF72-F1
#
_entry.id   AF-W6QF72-F1
#
_cell.length_a   1.000
_cell.length_b   1.000
_cell.length_c   1.000
_cell.angle_alpha   90.00
_cell.angle_beta   90.00
_cell.angle_gamma   90.00
#
_symmetry.space_group_name_H-M   'P 1'
#
loop_
_entity.id
_entity.type
_entity.pdbx_description
1 polymer ?
#
loop_
_entity_poly.entity_id
_entity_poly.type
_entity_poly.pdbx_seq_one_letter_code
_entity_poly.pdbx_strand_id
1 'polypeptide(L)'
;MLYEDVLPSTTPTYEYKGIQDSLQILDRELEDSSNPYIVFIIDERSFLDCFENSEEGLLRTSWDTYDPSSNRLVVRMQTIIHSSASGSFASIFSSWPKDDNYRLIPMTKASVRGQSGMNKQADYSWTPIQSGRLKEFPTMVVEIAWSETRTKLVEDMNFWLSQCYGEVRTALSITVHARGKITIEKWELQGATPIPSHPENGDRTKTRTKMREDPRAPPPRS
;
A
#
# COMPACT_ATOMS: atom_id res chain seq x y z
N MET A 1 -7.41 8.68 -18.21
CA MET A 1 -5.95 8.58 -18.08
C MET A 1 -5.66 7.11 -17.90
N LEU A 2 -4.80 6.53 -18.72
CA LEU A 2 -4.38 5.15 -18.53
C LEU A 2 -3.39 5.11 -17.37
N TYR A 3 -3.39 4.04 -16.62
CA TYR A 3 -2.53 3.92 -15.44
C TYR A 3 -1.03 3.86 -15.80
N GLU A 4 -0.70 3.57 -17.06
CA GLU A 4 0.66 3.69 -17.61
C GLU A 4 1.11 5.16 -17.77
N ASP A 5 0.18 6.12 -17.92
CA ASP A 5 0.50 7.54 -18.11
C ASP A 5 1.20 8.16 -16.88
N VAL A 6 1.09 7.51 -15.71
CA VAL A 6 1.68 7.96 -14.46
C VAL A 6 3.00 7.24 -14.10
N LEU A 7 3.37 6.24 -14.90
CA LEU A 7 4.66 5.54 -14.78
C LEU A 7 5.79 6.36 -15.42
N PRO A 8 7.05 6.09 -15.05
CA PRO A 8 8.18 6.71 -15.75
C PRO A 8 8.11 6.44 -17.26
N SER A 9 8.44 7.43 -18.08
CA SER A 9 8.40 7.30 -19.56
C SER A 9 9.35 6.25 -20.12
N THR A 10 10.27 5.74 -19.31
CA THR A 10 11.22 4.67 -19.65
C THR A 10 10.69 3.29 -19.28
N THR A 11 9.47 3.16 -18.77
CA THR A 11 8.91 1.86 -18.36
C THR A 11 8.77 0.95 -19.57
N PRO A 12 9.47 -0.20 -19.59
CA PRO A 12 9.41 -1.10 -20.72
C PRO A 12 8.08 -1.87 -20.73
N THR A 13 7.60 -2.16 -21.94
CA THR A 13 6.35 -2.88 -22.18
C THR A 13 6.63 -4.15 -22.97
N TYR A 14 6.04 -5.26 -22.51
CA TYR A 14 6.25 -6.60 -23.03
C TYR A 14 4.92 -7.29 -23.36
N GLU A 15 4.88 -8.08 -24.42
CA GLU A 15 3.76 -9.00 -24.67
C GLU A 15 3.87 -10.22 -23.76
N TYR A 16 2.78 -10.63 -23.11
CA TYR A 16 2.79 -11.83 -22.28
C TYR A 16 2.89 -13.11 -23.12
N LYS A 17 3.90 -13.94 -22.85
CA LYS A 17 4.14 -15.22 -23.54
C LYS A 17 4.14 -16.44 -22.62
N GLY A 18 3.70 -16.26 -21.38
CA GLY A 18 3.70 -17.30 -20.36
C GLY A 18 4.56 -16.95 -19.15
N ILE A 19 4.38 -17.75 -18.09
CA ILE A 19 5.05 -17.60 -16.80
C ILE A 19 6.58 -17.58 -16.95
N GLN A 20 7.15 -18.54 -17.70
CA GLN A 20 8.61 -18.69 -17.80
C GLN A 20 9.27 -17.48 -18.50
N ASP A 21 8.64 -16.96 -19.56
CA ASP A 21 9.10 -15.76 -20.25
C ASP A 21 9.01 -14.53 -19.33
N SER A 22 7.92 -14.43 -18.57
CA SER A 22 7.71 -13.34 -17.59
C SER A 22 8.77 -13.34 -16.49
N LEU A 23 9.13 -14.50 -15.97
CA LEU A 23 10.20 -14.64 -14.97
C LEU A 23 11.56 -14.22 -15.52
N GLN A 24 11.90 -14.64 -16.75
CA GLN A 24 13.16 -14.23 -17.39
C GLN A 24 13.22 -12.73 -17.67
N ILE A 25 12.09 -12.11 -18.00
CA ILE A 25 12.00 -10.65 -18.15
C ILE A 25 12.23 -9.98 -16.80
N LEU A 26 11.56 -10.44 -15.74
CA LEU A 26 11.75 -9.90 -14.40
C LEU A 26 13.19 -10.00 -13.92
N ASP A 27 13.84 -11.15 -14.09
CA ASP A 27 15.24 -11.34 -13.70
C ASP A 27 16.18 -10.36 -14.43
N ARG A 28 15.96 -10.16 -15.73
CA ARG A 28 16.76 -9.24 -16.55
C ARG A 28 16.58 -7.78 -16.14
N GLU A 29 15.33 -7.36 -15.92
CA GLU A 29 14.99 -5.98 -15.59
C GLU A 29 15.42 -5.65 -14.15
N LEU A 30 15.46 -6.65 -13.25
CA LEU A 30 16.00 -6.47 -11.89
C LEU A 30 17.49 -6.09 -11.89
N GLU A 31 18.25 -6.51 -12.91
CA GLU A 31 19.65 -6.11 -13.08
C GLU A 31 19.78 -4.66 -13.57
N ASP A 32 18.83 -4.17 -14.36
CA ASP A 32 18.76 -2.78 -14.85
C ASP A 32 17.96 -1.89 -13.88
N SER A 33 18.60 -1.52 -12.76
CA SER A 33 17.98 -0.82 -11.62
C SER A 33 17.41 0.59 -11.88
N SER A 34 17.25 1.02 -13.13
CA SER A 34 16.85 2.38 -13.49
C SER A 34 15.33 2.62 -13.41
N ASN A 35 14.50 1.60 -13.63
CA ASN A 35 13.04 1.69 -13.56
C ASN A 35 12.44 0.57 -12.71
N PRO A 36 11.68 0.85 -11.65
CA PRO A 36 11.12 -0.19 -10.79
C PRO A 36 9.86 -0.87 -11.37
N TYR A 37 9.39 -0.48 -12.57
CA TYR A 37 8.18 -1.02 -13.18
C TYR A 37 8.46 -1.61 -14.55
N ILE A 38 7.68 -2.63 -14.87
CA ILE A 38 7.48 -3.13 -16.23
C ILE A 38 5.98 -3.26 -16.50
N VAL A 39 5.58 -3.25 -17.77
CA VAL A 39 4.19 -3.45 -18.17
C VAL A 39 4.08 -4.69 -19.04
N PHE A 40 3.15 -5.57 -18.71
CA PHE A 40 2.73 -6.66 -19.60
C PHE A 40 1.44 -6.31 -20.31
N ILE A 41 1.40 -6.58 -21.61
CA ILE A 41 0.18 -6.67 -22.40
C ILE A 41 -0.36 -8.08 -22.21
N ILE A 42 -1.48 -8.21 -21.50
CA ILE A 42 -2.01 -9.50 -21.03
C ILE A 42 -3.53 -9.45 -20.94
N ASP A 43 -4.19 -10.49 -21.43
CA ASP A 43 -5.63 -10.63 -21.30
C ASP A 43 -6.05 -10.98 -19.86
N GLU A 44 -7.30 -10.69 -19.51
CA GLU A 44 -7.81 -10.84 -18.14
C GLU A 44 -7.69 -12.28 -17.64
N ARG A 45 -7.94 -13.27 -18.50
CA ARG A 45 -7.85 -14.67 -18.10
C ARG A 45 -6.42 -15.05 -17.75
N SER A 46 -5.46 -14.68 -18.60
CA SER A 46 -4.04 -14.92 -18.33
C SER A 46 -3.55 -14.18 -17.09
N PHE A 47 -4.01 -12.96 -16.83
CA PHE A 47 -3.72 -12.24 -15.58
C PHE A 47 -4.23 -12.99 -14.34
N LEU A 48 -5.50 -13.41 -14.36
CA LEU A 48 -6.13 -14.12 -13.25
C LEU A 48 -5.42 -15.45 -12.97
N ASP A 49 -5.13 -16.22 -14.01
CA ASP A 49 -4.57 -17.56 -13.88
C ASP A 49 -3.06 -17.53 -13.52
N CYS A 50 -2.30 -16.57 -14.07
CA CYS A 50 -0.84 -16.59 -14.02
C CYS A 50 -0.21 -15.56 -13.08
N PHE A 51 -0.97 -14.57 -12.61
CA PHE A 51 -0.50 -13.56 -11.65
C PHE A 51 -1.35 -13.55 -10.39
N GLU A 52 -2.64 -13.25 -10.47
CA GLU A 52 -3.48 -13.10 -9.26
C GLU A 52 -3.58 -14.41 -8.47
N ASN A 53 -3.87 -15.53 -9.15
CA ASN A 53 -3.99 -16.85 -8.54
C ASN A 53 -2.77 -17.75 -8.78
N SER A 54 -1.64 -17.15 -9.15
CA SER A 54 -0.43 -17.90 -9.51
C SER A 54 0.09 -18.74 -8.34
N GLU A 55 0.54 -19.97 -8.61
CA GLU A 55 1.34 -20.73 -7.65
C GLU A 55 2.76 -20.14 -7.52
N GLU A 56 3.25 -19.46 -8.57
CA GLU A 56 4.53 -18.78 -8.60
C GLU A 56 4.53 -17.56 -7.69
N GLY A 57 5.21 -17.70 -6.54
CA GLY A 57 5.23 -16.69 -5.49
C GLY A 57 5.73 -15.34 -5.99
N LEU A 58 6.72 -15.30 -6.89
CA LEU A 58 7.26 -14.05 -7.43
C LEU A 58 6.18 -13.29 -8.23
N LEU A 59 5.54 -13.95 -9.19
CA LEU A 59 4.49 -13.33 -10.02
C LEU A 59 3.28 -12.91 -9.19
N ARG A 60 2.86 -13.75 -8.23
CA ARG A 60 1.75 -13.44 -7.31
C ARG A 60 2.01 -12.19 -6.45
N THR A 61 3.28 -11.86 -6.22
CA THR A 61 3.68 -10.82 -5.26
C THR A 61 4.31 -9.59 -5.87
N SER A 62 4.58 -9.59 -7.18
CA SER A 62 5.23 -8.50 -7.89
C SER A 62 4.26 -7.61 -8.66
N TRP A 63 3.04 -8.06 -8.96
CA TRP A 63 2.09 -7.24 -9.69
C TRP A 63 1.51 -6.12 -8.81
N ASP A 64 1.25 -4.97 -9.42
CA ASP A 64 0.72 -3.78 -8.75
C ASP A 64 -0.74 -3.53 -9.14
N THR A 65 -0.98 -3.38 -10.45
CA THR A 65 -2.30 -3.00 -10.98
C THR A 65 -2.56 -3.68 -12.32
N TYR A 66 -3.77 -4.17 -12.53
CA TYR A 66 -4.26 -4.65 -13.81
C TYR A 66 -5.45 -3.81 -14.28
N ASP A 67 -5.38 -3.33 -15.52
CA ASP A 67 -6.45 -2.60 -16.19
C ASP A 67 -7.03 -3.44 -17.33
N PRO A 68 -8.26 -4.00 -17.17
CA PRO A 68 -8.90 -4.80 -18.20
C PRO A 68 -9.34 -3.97 -19.41
N SER A 69 -9.49 -2.64 -19.29
CA SER A 69 -9.90 -1.78 -20.41
C SER A 69 -8.80 -1.65 -21.47
N SER A 70 -7.54 -1.82 -21.06
CA SER A 70 -6.36 -1.70 -21.90
C SER A 70 -5.54 -3.00 -22.00
N ASN A 71 -5.93 -4.05 -21.28
CA ASN A 71 -5.17 -5.30 -21.15
C ASN A 71 -3.73 -5.03 -20.70
N ARG A 72 -3.56 -4.19 -19.68
CA ARG A 72 -2.26 -3.78 -19.15
C ARG A 72 -2.10 -4.23 -17.71
N LEU A 73 -1.02 -4.95 -17.45
CA LEU A 73 -0.59 -5.34 -16.11
C LEU A 73 0.68 -4.60 -15.76
N VAL A 74 0.62 -3.75 -14.75
CA VAL A 74 1.81 -3.14 -14.14
C VAL A 74 2.40 -4.12 -13.15
N VAL A 75 3.68 -4.45 -13.37
CA VAL A 75 4.47 -5.25 -12.45
C VAL A 75 5.56 -4.38 -11.86
N ARG A 76 5.72 -4.48 -10.54
CA ARG A 76 6.68 -3.72 -9.77
C ARG A 76 7.79 -4.63 -9.28
N MET A 77 9.01 -4.27 -9.66
CA MET A 77 10.22 -4.94 -9.24
C MET A 77 10.53 -4.57 -7.79
N GLN A 78 10.55 -5.57 -6.90
CA GLN A 78 10.86 -5.36 -5.49
C GLN A 78 12.35 -5.09 -5.33
N THR A 79 12.73 -3.81 -5.25
CA THR A 79 14.09 -3.42 -4.90
C THR A 79 14.41 -3.81 -3.45
N ILE A 80 15.70 -4.00 -3.12
CA ILE A 80 16.15 -4.28 -1.73
C ILE A 80 15.64 -3.21 -0.76
N ILE A 81 15.64 -1.94 -1.19
CA ILE A 81 15.20 -0.81 -0.36
C ILE A 81 13.70 -0.88 -0.11
N HIS A 82 12.92 -1.15 -1.15
CA HIS A 82 11.49 -1.38 -1.00
C HIS A 82 11.22 -2.53 -0.02
N SER A 83 11.81 -3.72 -0.26
CA SER A 83 11.63 -4.89 0.60
C SER A 83 12.05 -4.64 2.05
N SER A 84 13.12 -3.88 2.27
CA SER A 84 13.60 -3.49 3.60
C SER A 84 12.61 -2.54 4.31
N ALA A 85 12.08 -1.54 3.59
CA ALA A 85 11.09 -0.62 4.13
C ALA A 85 9.78 -1.34 4.46
N SER A 86 9.31 -2.21 3.56
CA SER A 86 8.14 -3.07 3.77
C SER A 86 8.31 -3.93 5.02
N GLY A 87 9.41 -4.69 5.11
CA GLY A 87 9.68 -5.54 6.27
C GLY A 87 9.75 -4.76 7.59
N SER A 88 10.36 -3.57 7.57
CA SER A 88 10.46 -2.70 8.75
C SER A 88 9.08 -2.20 9.19
N PHE A 89 8.24 -1.76 8.25
CA PHE A 89 6.89 -1.31 8.58
C PHE A 89 6.02 -2.44 9.14
N ALA A 90 6.08 -3.63 8.52
CA ALA A 90 5.37 -4.80 9.02
C ALA A 90 5.78 -5.16 10.46
N SER A 91 7.07 -5.02 10.80
CA SER A 91 7.58 -5.24 12.16
C SER A 91 7.06 -4.21 13.15
N ILE A 92 7.07 -2.92 12.79
CA ILE A 92 6.51 -1.83 13.61
C ILE A 92 5.02 -2.08 13.87
N PHE A 93 4.26 -2.36 12.81
CA PHE A 93 2.83 -2.61 12.94
C PHE A 93 2.51 -3.86 13.79
N SER A 94 3.33 -4.91 13.65
CA SER A 94 3.15 -6.14 14.43
C SER A 94 3.46 -5.96 15.91
N SER A 95 4.37 -5.04 16.25
CA SER A 95 4.74 -4.69 17.64
C SER A 95 3.87 -3.61 18.25
N TRP A 96 2.99 -2.98 17.47
CA TRP A 96 2.04 -1.99 17.98
C TRP A 96 1.13 -2.62 19.06
N PRO A 97 0.91 -1.97 20.21
CA PRO A 97 0.06 -2.50 21.27
C PRO A 97 -1.36 -2.79 20.75
N LYS A 98 -1.74 -4.06 20.69
CA LYS A 98 -3.07 -4.48 20.22
C LYS A 98 -4.02 -4.46 21.42
N ASP A 99 -5.07 -3.66 21.33
CA ASP A 99 -6.23 -3.80 22.20
C ASP A 99 -6.98 -5.08 21.77
N ASP A 100 -7.27 -5.96 22.72
CA ASP A 100 -8.03 -7.20 22.47
C ASP A 100 -9.42 -6.91 21.88
N ASN A 101 -9.96 -5.71 22.10
CA ASN A 101 -11.25 -5.28 21.55
C ASN A 101 -11.20 -4.83 20.08
N TYR A 102 -10.01 -4.50 19.55
CA TYR A 102 -9.84 -3.95 18.20
C TYR A 102 -8.73 -4.67 17.43
N ARG A 103 -8.93 -5.96 17.17
CA ARG A 103 -7.98 -6.76 16.40
C ARG A 103 -8.13 -6.47 14.91
N LEU A 104 -7.18 -5.73 14.35
CA LEU A 104 -6.93 -5.69 12.91
C LEU A 104 -6.20 -6.96 12.49
N ILE A 105 -6.75 -7.68 11.51
CA ILE A 105 -6.08 -8.82 10.87
C ILE A 105 -5.46 -8.33 9.57
N PRO A 106 -4.19 -8.70 9.27
CA PRO A 106 -3.62 -8.47 7.95
C PRO A 106 -4.44 -9.22 6.91
N MET A 107 -4.97 -8.49 5.94
CA MET A 107 -5.40 -9.09 4.69
C MET A 107 -4.11 -9.25 3.88
N THR A 108 -3.57 -10.46 3.85
CA THR A 108 -2.38 -10.76 3.06
C THR A 108 -2.64 -10.34 1.62
N LYS A 109 -1.99 -9.23 1.20
CA LYS A 109 -2.01 -8.66 -0.15
C LYS A 109 -3.38 -8.71 -0.80
N ALA A 110 -4.35 -7.98 -0.23
CA ALA A 110 -5.69 -7.87 -0.79
C ALA A 110 -5.59 -7.33 -2.22
N SER A 111 -5.71 -8.23 -3.20
CA SER A 111 -6.14 -7.87 -4.53
C SER A 111 -7.58 -7.39 -4.41
N VAL A 112 -7.84 -6.18 -4.89
CA VAL A 112 -9.16 -5.59 -4.87
C VAL A 112 -9.54 -5.22 -6.29
N ARG A 113 -10.74 -5.61 -6.69
CA ARG A 113 -11.36 -5.11 -7.93
C ARG A 113 -12.18 -3.87 -7.65
N GLY A 114 -11.75 -2.73 -8.20
CA GLY A 114 -12.41 -1.44 -8.05
C GLY A 114 -13.67 -1.31 -8.92
N GLN A 115 -14.43 -0.24 -8.70
CA GLN A 115 -15.64 0.09 -9.48
C GLN A 115 -15.38 0.22 -10.99
N SER A 116 -14.22 0.71 -11.40
CA SER A 116 -13.80 0.80 -12.80
C SER A 116 -13.53 -0.58 -13.45
N GLY A 117 -13.50 -1.65 -12.67
CA GLY A 117 -13.10 -2.98 -13.10
C GLY A 117 -11.60 -3.26 -12.99
N MET A 118 -10.78 -2.24 -12.68
CA MET A 118 -9.34 -2.40 -12.43
C MET A 118 -9.08 -3.23 -11.18
N ASN A 119 -8.04 -4.07 -11.21
CA ASN A 119 -7.54 -4.79 -10.04
C ASN A 119 -6.31 -4.07 -9.51
N LYS A 120 -6.19 -3.92 -8.19
CA LYS A 120 -4.98 -3.39 -7.54
C LYS A 120 -4.60 -4.25 -6.34
N GLN A 121 -3.29 -4.45 -6.16
CA GLN A 121 -2.71 -5.10 -5.00
C GLN A 121 -2.08 -4.06 -4.07
N ALA A 122 -2.51 -4.02 -2.80
CA ALA A 122 -1.86 -3.19 -1.79
C ALA A 122 -0.53 -3.81 -1.33
N ASP A 123 0.46 -2.98 -1.00
CA ASP A 123 1.66 -3.44 -0.28
C ASP A 123 1.29 -4.08 1.06
N TYR A 124 0.44 -3.40 1.82
CA TYR A 124 -0.17 -3.94 3.02
C TYR A 124 -1.61 -3.50 3.20
N SER A 125 -2.41 -4.38 3.82
CA SER A 125 -3.80 -4.08 4.08
C SER A 125 -4.32 -4.81 5.32
N TRP A 126 -5.30 -4.21 5.99
CA TRP A 126 -5.91 -4.73 7.20
C TRP A 126 -7.41 -4.53 7.22
N THR A 127 -8.08 -5.43 7.92
CA THR A 127 -9.51 -5.33 8.21
C THR A 127 -9.79 -5.68 9.67
N PRO A 128 -10.75 -5.02 10.33
CA PRO A 128 -11.17 -5.41 11.67
C PRO A 128 -11.89 -6.76 11.63
N ILE A 129 -11.72 -7.57 12.68
CA ILE A 129 -12.58 -8.75 12.88
C ILE A 129 -13.98 -8.27 13.26
N GLN A 130 -14.93 -8.32 12.34
CA GLN A 130 -16.34 -8.11 12.65
C GLN A 130 -17.11 -9.41 12.38
N SER A 131 -17.69 -9.99 13.44
CA SER A 131 -18.58 -11.16 13.37
C SER A 131 -18.00 -12.40 12.67
N GLY A 132 -16.67 -12.59 12.69
CA GLY A 132 -16.01 -13.78 12.15
C GLY A 132 -15.99 -13.88 10.62
N ARG A 133 -16.36 -12.82 9.89
CA ARG A 133 -16.24 -12.77 8.42
C ARG A 133 -15.13 -11.81 8.02
N LEU A 134 -14.28 -12.25 7.10
CA LEU A 134 -13.34 -11.36 6.43
C LEU A 134 -14.12 -10.52 5.42
N LYS A 135 -13.85 -9.21 5.41
CA LYS A 135 -14.37 -8.32 4.37
C LYS A 135 -13.67 -8.59 3.05
N GLU A 136 -14.37 -8.34 1.95
CA GLU A 136 -13.79 -8.33 0.60
C GLU A 136 -12.82 -7.17 0.42
N PHE A 137 -13.16 -5.99 0.97
CA PHE A 137 -12.33 -4.80 0.91
C PHE A 137 -11.56 -4.58 2.22
N PRO A 138 -10.32 -4.08 2.15
CA PRO A 138 -9.59 -3.65 3.33
C PRO A 138 -10.20 -2.38 3.92
N THR A 139 -10.07 -2.21 5.24
CA THR A 139 -10.43 -0.97 5.92
C THR A 139 -9.25 -0.01 6.02
N MET A 140 -8.03 -0.55 6.06
CA MET A 140 -6.80 0.21 6.03
C MET A 140 -5.85 -0.35 4.98
N VAL A 141 -5.23 0.54 4.21
CA VAL A 141 -4.21 0.21 3.20
C VAL A 141 -2.97 1.06 3.41
N VAL A 142 -1.82 0.51 3.06
CA VAL A 142 -0.53 1.18 3.07
C VAL A 142 0.16 0.90 1.75
N GLU A 143 0.66 1.95 1.09
CA GLU A 143 1.52 1.85 -0.09
C GLU A 143 2.92 2.36 0.21
N ILE A 144 3.93 1.66 -0.29
CA ILE A 144 5.33 1.94 -0.04
C ILE A 144 6.00 2.38 -1.33
N ALA A 145 6.27 3.67 -1.39
CA ALA A 145 6.91 4.30 -2.53
C ALA A 145 8.44 4.33 -2.36
N TRP A 146 9.15 3.62 -3.26
CA TRP A 146 10.58 3.80 -3.51
C TRP A 146 10.76 4.09 -5.00
N SER A 147 11.42 5.18 -5.37
CA SER A 147 11.59 5.66 -6.76
C SER A 147 10.30 5.92 -7.57
N GLU A 148 9.14 5.64 -6.98
CA GLU A 148 7.83 5.91 -7.54
C GLU A 148 7.56 7.41 -7.68
N THR A 149 6.87 7.80 -8.75
CA THR A 149 6.49 9.20 -9.00
C THR A 149 5.40 9.63 -8.03
N ARG A 150 5.37 10.91 -7.66
CA ARG A 150 4.27 11.45 -6.83
C ARG A 150 2.90 11.27 -7.51
N THR A 151 2.86 11.36 -8.83
CA THR A 151 1.62 11.19 -9.60
C THR A 151 1.08 9.77 -9.49
N LYS A 152 1.94 8.75 -9.63
CA LYS A 152 1.54 7.35 -9.43
C LYS A 152 0.99 7.14 -8.02
N LEU A 153 1.67 7.66 -7.00
CA LEU A 153 1.19 7.55 -5.62
C LEU A 153 -0.17 8.22 -5.42
N VAL A 154 -0.43 9.37 -6.05
CA VAL A 154 -1.76 10.02 -6.00
C VAL A 154 -2.83 9.14 -6.65
N GLU A 155 -2.55 8.53 -7.80
CA GLU A 155 -3.48 7.60 -8.45
C GLU A 155 -3.73 6.34 -7.61
N ASP A 156 -2.73 5.86 -6.87
CA ASP A 156 -2.89 4.72 -5.97
C ASP A 156 -3.84 5.07 -4.84
N MET A 157 -3.64 6.25 -4.22
CA MET A 157 -4.55 6.75 -3.19
C MET A 157 -5.95 7.04 -3.76
N ASN A 158 -6.04 7.47 -5.02
CA ASN A 158 -7.31 7.65 -5.71
C ASN A 158 -8.06 6.33 -5.87
N PHE A 159 -7.37 5.28 -6.31
CA PHE A 159 -7.95 3.94 -6.41
C PHE A 159 -8.52 3.52 -5.05
N TRP A 160 -7.71 3.55 -4.00
CA TRP A 160 -8.12 3.05 -2.70
C TRP A 160 -9.28 3.84 -2.09
N LEU A 161 -9.25 5.16 -2.17
CA LEU A 161 -10.24 6.00 -1.51
C LEU A 161 -11.53 6.17 -2.32
N SER A 162 -11.48 6.07 -3.66
CA SER A 162 -12.64 6.30 -4.53
C SER A 162 -13.24 5.04 -5.15
N GLN A 163 -12.43 4.01 -5.44
CA GLN A 163 -12.89 2.83 -6.19
C GLN A 163 -13.34 1.67 -5.29
N CYS A 164 -13.04 1.73 -3.99
CA CYS A 164 -13.34 0.66 -3.03
C CYS A 164 -14.67 0.86 -2.27
N TYR A 165 -15.69 1.47 -2.90
CA TYR A 165 -17.04 1.66 -2.33
C TYR A 165 -17.08 2.34 -0.94
N GLY A 166 -16.05 3.12 -0.58
CA GLY A 166 -15.93 3.74 0.74
C GLY A 166 -15.53 2.78 1.88
N GLU A 167 -15.13 1.55 1.56
CA GLU A 167 -14.69 0.57 2.57
C GLU A 167 -13.28 0.87 3.12
N VAL A 168 -12.41 1.47 2.31
CA VAL A 168 -11.10 1.96 2.76
C VAL A 168 -11.30 3.27 3.51
N ARG A 169 -11.08 3.23 4.83
CA ARG A 169 -11.22 4.39 5.74
C ARG A 169 -9.90 5.10 6.02
N THR A 170 -8.80 4.38 5.87
CA THR A 170 -7.46 4.90 6.09
C THR A 170 -6.55 4.43 4.98
N ALA A 171 -6.01 5.36 4.19
CA ALA A 171 -4.95 5.10 3.24
C ALA A 171 -3.68 5.83 3.69
N LEU A 172 -2.58 5.10 3.80
CA LEU A 172 -1.28 5.66 4.15
C LEU A 172 -0.29 5.46 3.00
N SER A 173 0.61 6.41 2.82
CA SER A 173 1.81 6.21 2.02
C SER A 173 3.05 6.28 2.89
N ILE A 174 4.05 5.47 2.56
CA ILE A 174 5.39 5.52 3.12
C ILE A 174 6.36 5.74 1.98
N THR A 175 6.85 6.97 1.84
CA THR A 175 7.83 7.31 0.81
C THR A 175 9.23 7.26 1.40
N VAL A 176 10.06 6.38 0.85
CA VAL A 176 11.48 6.33 1.14
C VAL A 176 12.20 7.17 0.09
N HIS A 177 12.91 8.19 0.55
CA HIS A 177 13.63 9.14 -0.30
C HIS A 177 15.11 8.77 -0.39
N ALA A 178 15.78 9.29 -1.42
CA ALA A 178 17.23 9.23 -1.50
C ALA A 178 17.85 9.78 -0.19
N ARG A 179 18.95 9.15 0.26
CA ARG A 179 19.66 9.48 1.53
C ARG A 179 18.91 9.14 2.81
N GLY A 180 17.89 8.28 2.74
CA GLY A 180 17.28 7.64 3.92
C GLY A 180 16.23 8.48 4.65
N LYS A 181 15.78 9.61 4.08
CA LYS A 181 14.60 10.32 4.61
C LYS A 181 13.35 9.47 4.34
N ILE A 182 12.51 9.31 5.36
CA ILE A 182 11.21 8.62 5.24
C ILE A 182 10.10 9.65 5.47
N THR A 183 9.06 9.61 4.64
CA THR A 183 7.85 10.41 4.79
C THR A 183 6.66 9.47 4.93
N ILE A 184 5.83 9.69 5.95
CA ILE A 184 4.58 8.96 6.16
C ILE A 184 3.46 9.97 6.04
N GLU A 185 2.52 9.73 5.12
CA GLU A 185 1.36 10.58 4.92
C GLU A 185 0.09 9.75 5.09
N LYS A 186 -0.91 10.33 5.75
CA LYS A 186 -2.27 9.82 5.72
C LYS A 186 -3.04 10.57 4.65
N TRP A 187 -3.82 9.85 3.84
CA TRP A 187 -4.56 10.42 2.72
C TRP A 187 -6.06 10.43 2.99
N GLU A 188 -6.72 11.46 2.48
CA GLU A 188 -8.17 11.65 2.54
C GLU A 188 -8.66 12.24 1.22
N LEU A 189 -9.96 12.08 0.91
CA LEU A 189 -10.57 12.74 -0.23
C LEU A 189 -11.00 14.16 0.13
N GLN A 190 -10.48 15.15 -0.57
CA GLN A 190 -11.05 16.49 -0.63
C GLN A 190 -11.89 16.60 -1.90
N GLY A 191 -13.21 16.39 -1.75
CA GLY A 191 -14.09 16.20 -2.91
C GLY A 191 -13.78 14.88 -3.61
N ALA A 192 -13.32 14.95 -4.86
CA ALA A 192 -12.91 13.79 -5.65
C ALA A 192 -11.38 13.61 -5.73
N THR A 193 -10.61 14.44 -5.02
CA THR A 193 -9.14 14.46 -5.13
C THR A 193 -8.50 13.93 -3.85
N PRO A 194 -7.63 12.91 -3.92
CA PRO A 194 -6.83 12.47 -2.79
C PRO A 194 -5.79 13.52 -2.41
N ILE A 195 -5.74 13.87 -1.14
CA ILE A 195 -4.71 14.76 -0.60
C ILE A 195 -4.11 14.19 0.69
N PRO A 196 -2.83 14.45 0.97
CA PRO A 196 -2.28 14.21 2.30
C PRO A 196 -3.03 15.06 3.32
N SER A 197 -3.63 14.39 4.29
CA SER A 197 -4.09 15.03 5.52
C SER A 197 -2.86 15.50 6.30
N HIS A 198 -2.81 16.78 6.60
CA HIS A 198 -1.97 17.26 7.69
C HIS A 198 -2.68 16.92 8.99
N PRO A 199 -1.96 16.42 10.02
CA PRO A 199 -2.55 16.41 11.35
C PRO A 199 -2.95 17.86 11.63
N GLU A 200 -4.25 18.11 11.74
CA GLU A 200 -4.72 19.32 12.39
C GLU A 200 -3.94 19.42 13.69
N ASN A 201 -3.31 20.56 13.96
CA ASN A 201 -2.70 20.82 15.26
C ASN A 201 -3.77 20.50 16.29
N GLY A 202 -3.65 19.33 16.92
CA GLY A 202 -4.63 18.86 17.89
C GLY A 202 -4.87 20.00 18.85
N ASP A 203 -6.13 20.44 18.93
CA ASP A 203 -6.55 21.51 19.79
C ASP A 203 -5.94 21.24 21.18
N ARG A 204 -4.96 22.06 21.56
CA ARG A 204 -4.33 22.01 22.88
C ARG A 204 -5.31 22.61 23.89
N THR A 205 -6.55 22.12 23.94
CA THR A 205 -7.43 22.34 25.06
C THR A 205 -6.93 21.47 26.21
N LYS A 206 -6.13 22.13 27.05
CA LYS A 206 -5.54 21.65 28.28
C LYS A 206 -6.55 20.89 29.14
N THR A 207 -6.56 19.56 29.10
CA THR A 207 -7.05 18.77 30.23
C THR A 207 -5.97 18.82 31.31
N ARG A 208 -5.96 19.91 32.09
CA ARG A 208 -5.21 20.00 33.34
C ARG A 208 -5.91 19.08 34.34
N THR A 209 -5.62 17.79 34.29
CA THR A 209 -5.90 16.89 35.41
C THR A 209 -5.03 17.35 36.57
N LYS A 210 -5.60 18.12 37.50
CA LYS A 210 -5.00 18.34 38.82
C LYS A 210 -4.83 16.97 39.46
N MET A 211 -3.60 16.45 39.53
CA MET A 211 -3.28 15.46 40.54
C MET A 211 -3.62 16.09 41.90
N ARG A 212 -4.57 15.50 42.61
CA ARG A 212 -4.71 15.76 44.04
C ARG A 212 -3.46 15.19 44.69
N GLU A 213 -2.68 16.03 45.34
CA GLU A 213 -1.67 15.59 46.29
C GLU A 213 -2.34 14.71 47.35
N ASP A 214 -1.79 13.50 47.54
CA ASP A 214 -2.16 12.62 48.64
C ASP A 214 -1.66 13.26 49.96
N PRO A 215 -2.54 13.61 50.92
CA PRO A 215 -2.13 14.25 52.16
C PRO A 215 -1.29 13.37 53.11
N ARG A 216 -0.86 12.17 52.68
CA ARG A 216 -0.14 11.20 53.52
C ARG A 216 1.34 10.97 53.14
N ALA A 217 1.91 11.74 52.22
CA ALA A 217 3.34 11.62 51.93
C ALA A 217 4.21 12.27 53.05
N PRO A 218 5.13 11.52 53.70
CA PRO A 218 6.03 12.10 54.69
C PRO A 218 7.13 12.96 54.02
N PRO A 219 7.62 14.02 54.69
CA PRO A 219 8.62 14.91 54.12
C PRO A 219 9.97 14.21 53.93
N PRO A 220 10.73 14.56 52.86
CA PRO A 220 12.05 14.00 52.63
C PRO A 220 13.03 14.45 53.72
N ARG A 221 13.84 13.51 54.21
CA ARG A 221 14.87 13.76 55.23
C ARG A 221 16.05 14.52 54.62
N SER A 222 16.50 15.55 55.34
CA SER A 222 17.70 16.35 55.08
C SER A 222 18.98 15.55 55.28
#